data_AF-A0A7R9HDF1-F1
#
_entry.id   AF-A0A7R9HDF1-F1
#
_cell.length_a   1.000
_cell.length_b   1.000
_cell.length_c   1.000
_cell.angle_alpha   90.00
_cell.angle_beta   90.00
_cell.angle_gamma   90.00
#
_symmetry.space_group_name_H-M   'P 1'
#
loop_
_entity.id
_entity.type
_entity.pdbx_description
1 polymer ?
#
loop_
_entity_poly.entity_id
_entity_poly.type
_entity_poly.pdbx_seq_one_letter_code
_entity_poly.pdbx_strand_id
1 'polypeptide(L)'
;VRNAWFSTLIALCQKAPELLADETAHVCVSVFNNLDEADPTVLPTVWDAALHVLTTVQDCWSHVSAEKLVLPKLWNILRQGGQGNAATIFPNLMPLLSKIPVPVRGDTASFYTKFFSNMRQGLSQKCVYQSHSESNAAAKCYLECLRYIISGHQGDDKLCRELLHQE
;
A
#
# COMPACT_ATOMS: atom_id res chain seq x y z
N VAL A 1 -17.15 -14.11 8.54
CA VAL A 1 -17.58 -13.91 7.13
C VAL A 1 -16.55 -13.13 6.32
N ARG A 2 -16.20 -11.89 6.68
CA ARG A 2 -15.24 -11.07 5.90
C ARG A 2 -13.86 -11.70 5.71
N ASN A 3 -13.24 -12.19 6.79
CA ASN A 3 -11.93 -12.85 6.70
C ASN A 3 -11.99 -14.04 5.72
N ALA A 4 -12.98 -14.93 5.86
CA ALA A 4 -13.17 -16.07 4.95
C ALA A 4 -13.38 -15.67 3.48
N TRP A 5 -14.07 -14.55 3.22
CA TRP A 5 -14.23 -14.01 1.86
C TRP A 5 -12.87 -13.63 1.25
N PHE A 6 -12.06 -12.83 1.95
CA PHE A 6 -10.73 -12.44 1.46
C PHE A 6 -9.77 -13.63 1.37
N SER A 7 -9.84 -14.60 2.30
CA SER A 7 -9.09 -15.86 2.19
C SER A 7 -9.47 -16.66 0.95
N THR A 8 -10.76 -16.66 0.58
CA THR A 8 -11.24 -17.31 -0.65
C THR A 8 -10.69 -16.60 -1.88
N LEU A 9 -10.68 -15.27 -1.91
CA LEU A 9 -10.06 -14.49 -2.99
C LEU A 9 -8.56 -14.78 -3.14
N ILE A 10 -7.83 -14.88 -2.03
CA ILE A 10 -6.40 -15.28 -2.05
C ILE A 10 -6.25 -16.67 -2.68
N ALA A 11 -7.06 -17.64 -2.23
CA ALA A 11 -7.02 -19.00 -2.76
C ALA A 11 -7.34 -19.05 -4.27
N LEU A 12 -8.33 -18.27 -4.74
CA LEU A 12 -8.64 -18.16 -6.16
C LEU A 12 -7.47 -17.58 -6.95
N CYS A 13 -6.87 -16.47 -6.49
CA CYS A 13 -5.69 -15.89 -7.14
C CYS A 13 -4.53 -16.89 -7.24
N GLN A 14 -4.31 -17.70 -6.20
CA GLN A 14 -3.20 -18.66 -6.14
C GLN A 14 -3.45 -19.96 -6.91
N LYS A 15 -4.69 -20.43 -7.00
CA LYS A 15 -5.01 -21.80 -7.42
C LYS A 15 -5.87 -21.89 -8.66
N ALA A 16 -6.67 -20.87 -8.94
CA ALA A 16 -7.60 -20.86 -10.06
C ALA A 16 -7.85 -19.41 -10.55
N PRO A 17 -6.79 -18.66 -10.92
CA PRO A 17 -6.93 -17.26 -11.34
C PRO A 17 -7.80 -17.10 -12.60
N GLU A 18 -7.91 -18.14 -13.43
CA GLU A 18 -8.81 -18.18 -14.60
C GLU A 18 -10.28 -17.98 -14.24
N LEU A 19 -10.70 -18.35 -13.03
CA LEU A 19 -12.07 -18.15 -12.56
C LEU A 19 -12.37 -16.67 -12.25
N LEU A 20 -11.35 -15.82 -12.19
CA LEU A 20 -11.49 -14.38 -11.95
C LEU A 20 -11.55 -13.57 -13.25
N ALA A 21 -11.42 -14.20 -14.42
CA ALA A 21 -11.27 -13.49 -15.70
C ALA A 21 -12.43 -12.52 -16.00
N ASP A 22 -13.67 -12.94 -15.71
CA ASP A 22 -14.87 -12.12 -15.94
C ASP A 22 -15.23 -11.24 -14.73
N GLU A 23 -14.51 -11.38 -13.62
CA GLU A 23 -14.80 -10.75 -12.33
C GLU A 23 -13.72 -9.76 -11.89
N THR A 24 -12.74 -9.47 -12.76
CA THR A 24 -11.58 -8.61 -12.49
C THR A 24 -11.97 -7.27 -11.87
N ALA A 25 -12.98 -6.61 -12.43
CA ALA A 25 -13.46 -5.34 -11.90
C ALA A 25 -14.01 -5.46 -10.47
N HIS A 26 -14.83 -6.47 -10.21
CA HIS A 26 -15.43 -6.68 -8.89
C HIS A 26 -14.39 -7.04 -7.84
N VAL A 27 -13.40 -7.90 -8.17
CA VAL A 27 -12.36 -8.26 -7.21
C VAL A 27 -11.41 -7.10 -6.90
N CYS A 28 -11.04 -6.30 -7.91
CA CYS A 28 -10.22 -5.10 -7.71
C CYS A 28 -10.93 -4.08 -6.81
N VAL A 29 -12.21 -3.79 -7.08
CA VAL A 29 -13.00 -2.89 -6.24
C VAL A 29 -13.14 -3.46 -4.83
N SER A 30 -13.42 -4.77 -4.69
CA SER A 30 -13.58 -5.43 -3.39
C SER A 30 -12.36 -5.24 -2.49
N VAL A 31 -11.15 -5.50 -2.98
CA VAL A 31 -9.93 -5.38 -2.15
C VAL A 31 -9.58 -3.92 -1.86
N PHE A 32 -9.63 -3.03 -2.85
CA PHE A 32 -9.21 -1.64 -2.65
C PHE A 32 -10.22 -0.80 -1.89
N ASN A 33 -11.51 -1.14 -1.94
CA ASN A 33 -12.50 -0.49 -1.10
C ASN A 33 -12.30 -0.78 0.39
N ASN A 34 -11.63 -1.89 0.71
CA ASN A 34 -11.34 -2.32 2.08
C ASN A 34 -9.88 -2.09 2.50
N LEU A 35 -9.07 -1.38 1.69
CA LEU A 35 -7.64 -1.18 1.98
C LEU A 35 -7.38 -0.52 3.35
N ASP A 36 -8.33 0.28 3.83
CA ASP A 36 -8.34 0.95 5.13
C ASP A 36 -8.99 0.14 6.26
N GLU A 37 -9.08 -1.18 6.11
CA GLU A 37 -9.52 -2.09 7.18
C GLU A 37 -8.66 -1.89 8.45
N ALA A 38 -9.35 -1.71 9.58
CA ALA A 38 -8.74 -1.40 10.87
C ALA A 38 -8.94 -2.54 11.90
N ASP A 39 -9.84 -3.49 11.64
CA ASP A 39 -10.01 -4.67 12.49
C ASP A 39 -8.78 -5.58 12.36
N PRO A 40 -7.99 -5.77 13.43
CA PRO A 40 -6.77 -6.58 13.42
C PRO A 40 -7.03 -8.06 13.10
N THR A 41 -8.27 -8.53 13.23
CA THR A 41 -8.66 -9.90 12.90
C THR A 41 -8.94 -10.12 11.40
N VAL A 42 -9.08 -9.03 10.63
CA VAL A 42 -9.47 -9.04 9.21
C VAL A 42 -8.42 -8.36 8.33
N LEU A 43 -7.80 -7.29 8.81
CA LEU A 43 -6.86 -6.49 8.03
C LEU A 43 -5.68 -7.29 7.44
N PRO A 44 -5.09 -8.33 8.09
CA PRO A 44 -3.97 -9.04 7.48
C PRO A 44 -4.43 -9.75 6.19
N THR A 45 -5.60 -10.40 6.25
CA THR A 45 -6.18 -11.09 5.09
C THR A 45 -6.60 -10.12 4.00
N VAL A 46 -7.09 -8.92 4.35
CA VAL A 46 -7.45 -7.89 3.35
C VAL A 46 -6.22 -7.40 2.59
N TRP A 47 -5.13 -7.09 3.30
CA TRP A 47 -3.88 -6.67 2.68
C TRP A 47 -3.27 -7.75 1.80
N ASP A 48 -3.28 -9.00 2.28
CA ASP A 48 -2.80 -10.13 1.51
C ASP A 48 -3.63 -10.37 0.25
N ALA A 49 -4.97 -10.29 0.36
CA ALA A 49 -5.87 -10.37 -0.80
C ALA A 49 -5.64 -9.22 -1.79
N ALA A 50 -5.42 -8.00 -1.31
CA ALA A 50 -5.14 -6.85 -2.18
C ALA A 50 -3.87 -7.06 -2.99
N LEU A 51 -2.79 -7.56 -2.37
CA LEU A 51 -1.55 -7.86 -3.07
C LEU A 51 -1.71 -9.01 -4.07
N HIS A 52 -2.45 -10.07 -3.72
CA HIS A 52 -2.74 -11.18 -4.63
C HIS A 52 -3.58 -10.76 -5.84
N VAL A 53 -4.61 -9.94 -5.64
CA VAL A 53 -5.41 -9.39 -6.74
C VAL A 53 -4.55 -8.50 -7.62
N LEU A 54 -3.71 -7.65 -7.03
CA LEU A 54 -2.82 -6.75 -7.76
C LEU A 54 -1.75 -7.48 -8.60
N THR A 55 -1.33 -8.67 -8.18
CA THR A 55 -0.40 -9.50 -8.96
C THR A 55 -1.08 -10.38 -10.00
N THR A 56 -2.34 -10.77 -9.76
CA THR A 56 -3.12 -11.66 -10.62
C THR A 56 -3.82 -10.91 -11.75
N VAL A 57 -4.42 -9.76 -11.45
CA VAL A 57 -5.18 -8.94 -12.41
C VAL A 57 -4.24 -7.90 -13.03
N GLN A 58 -3.85 -8.11 -14.29
CA GLN A 58 -2.85 -7.26 -14.95
C GLN A 58 -3.32 -5.82 -15.18
N ASP A 59 -4.60 -5.63 -15.44
CA ASP A 59 -5.26 -4.36 -15.70
C ASP A 59 -6.00 -3.83 -14.47
N CYS A 60 -5.60 -4.26 -13.26
CA CYS A 60 -6.21 -3.90 -11.99
C CYS A 60 -6.48 -2.39 -11.82
N TRP A 61 -5.55 -1.55 -12.28
CA TRP A 61 -5.65 -0.09 -12.19
C TRP A 61 -6.62 0.56 -13.19
N SER A 62 -7.08 -0.14 -14.24
CA SER A 62 -8.17 0.36 -15.09
C SER A 62 -9.55 0.10 -14.49
N HIS A 63 -9.64 -0.84 -13.54
CA HIS A 63 -10.90 -1.20 -12.89
C HIS A 63 -11.24 -0.37 -11.66
N VAL A 64 -10.26 0.37 -11.11
CA VAL A 64 -10.45 1.21 -9.92
C VAL A 64 -9.97 2.63 -10.15
N SER A 65 -10.71 3.60 -9.60
CA SER A 65 -10.23 4.98 -9.57
C SER A 65 -9.13 5.12 -8.51
N ALA A 66 -7.87 5.05 -8.93
CA ALA A 66 -6.75 5.20 -8.00
C ALA A 66 -6.81 6.54 -7.24
N GLU A 67 -7.10 7.63 -7.94
CA GLU A 67 -7.17 8.97 -7.36
C GLU A 67 -8.31 9.15 -6.34
N LYS A 68 -9.48 8.56 -6.61
CA LYS A 68 -10.67 8.74 -5.76
C LYS A 68 -10.82 7.67 -4.67
N LEU A 69 -10.26 6.48 -4.89
CA LEU A 69 -10.43 5.33 -4.00
C LEU A 69 -9.12 4.92 -3.31
N VAL A 70 -8.13 4.53 -4.11
CA VAL A 70 -6.93 3.84 -3.58
C VAL A 70 -6.01 4.80 -2.85
N LEU A 71 -5.64 5.91 -3.51
CA LEU A 71 -4.68 6.88 -2.97
C LEU A 71 -5.21 7.59 -1.72
N PRO A 72 -6.47 8.05 -1.63
CA PRO A 72 -6.99 8.66 -0.40
C PRO A 72 -6.91 7.72 0.81
N LYS A 73 -7.24 6.43 0.62
CA LYS A 73 -7.13 5.41 1.66
C LYS A 73 -5.66 5.18 2.05
N LEU A 74 -4.77 5.02 1.08
CA LEU A 74 -3.33 4.88 1.32
C LEU A 74 -2.77 6.08 2.11
N TRP A 75 -3.10 7.30 1.71
CA TRP A 75 -2.65 8.51 2.42
C TRP A 75 -3.16 8.55 3.86
N ASN A 76 -4.41 8.15 4.09
CA ASN A 76 -4.95 8.07 5.44
C ASN A 76 -4.20 7.03 6.30
N ILE A 77 -3.96 5.84 5.76
CA ILE A 77 -3.24 4.76 6.45
C ILE A 77 -1.83 5.20 6.86
N LEU A 78 -1.09 5.83 5.93
CA LEU A 78 0.24 6.35 6.21
C LEU A 78 0.18 7.45 7.29
N ARG A 79 -0.74 8.41 7.14
CA ARG A 79 -0.89 9.55 8.06
C ARG A 79 -1.25 9.13 9.48
N GLN A 80 -2.08 8.10 9.61
CA GLN A 80 -2.53 7.57 10.89
C GLN A 80 -1.57 6.53 11.49
N GLY A 81 -0.40 6.33 10.89
CA GLY A 81 0.58 5.36 11.41
C GLY A 81 0.04 3.93 11.43
N GLY A 82 -0.77 3.56 10.42
CA GLY A 82 -1.45 2.27 10.37
C GLY A 82 -2.52 2.09 11.44
N GLN A 83 -2.93 3.15 12.14
CA GLN A 83 -3.94 3.12 13.21
C GLN A 83 -3.60 2.11 14.33
N GLY A 84 -2.30 1.95 14.63
CA GLY A 84 -1.81 0.97 15.60
C GLY A 84 -1.60 -0.44 15.04
N ASN A 85 -1.67 -0.60 13.72
CA ASN A 85 -1.42 -1.85 13.01
C ASN A 85 -0.27 -1.73 11.99
N ALA A 86 0.66 -0.80 12.18
CA ALA A 86 1.83 -0.61 11.32
C ALA A 86 2.65 -1.91 11.18
N ALA A 87 2.83 -2.70 12.24
CA ALA A 87 3.54 -3.97 12.21
C ALA A 87 2.94 -4.99 11.23
N THR A 88 1.63 -4.90 10.97
CA THR A 88 0.94 -5.76 10.00
C THR A 88 0.84 -5.11 8.63
N ILE A 89 0.53 -3.81 8.57
CA ILE A 89 0.25 -3.10 7.32
C ILE A 89 1.53 -2.75 6.57
N PHE A 90 2.52 -2.19 7.25
CA PHE A 90 3.66 -1.53 6.60
C PHE A 90 4.55 -2.48 5.80
N PRO A 91 4.75 -3.76 6.18
CA PRO A 91 5.44 -4.73 5.33
C PRO A 91 4.84 -4.87 3.92
N ASN A 92 3.55 -4.53 3.72
CA ASN A 92 2.85 -4.64 2.45
C ASN A 92 2.97 -3.37 1.57
N LEU A 93 3.44 -2.25 2.13
CA LEU A 93 3.49 -0.97 1.42
C LEU A 93 4.50 -0.99 0.27
N MET A 94 5.65 -1.63 0.46
CA MET A 94 6.65 -1.78 -0.60
C MET A 94 6.13 -2.63 -1.78
N PRO A 95 5.61 -3.85 -1.56
CA PRO A 95 4.94 -4.61 -2.61
C PRO A 95 3.88 -3.81 -3.36
N LEU A 96 3.00 -3.10 -2.65
CA LEU A 96 1.99 -2.24 -3.24
C LEU A 96 2.63 -1.15 -4.11
N LEU A 97 3.57 -0.39 -3.55
CA LEU A 97 4.26 0.73 -4.20
C LEU A 97 4.92 0.30 -5.50
N SER A 98 5.57 -0.87 -5.51
CA SER A 98 6.24 -1.42 -6.70
C SER A 98 5.31 -1.74 -7.88
N LYS A 99 4.00 -1.85 -7.61
CA LYS A 99 2.96 -2.18 -8.58
C LYS A 99 2.12 -0.98 -9.01
N ILE A 100 2.35 0.21 -8.45
CA ILE A 100 1.68 1.44 -8.89
C ILE A 100 2.35 1.89 -10.21
N PRO A 101 1.60 2.01 -11.33
CA PRO A 101 2.18 2.40 -12.60
C PRO A 101 2.34 3.93 -12.70
N VAL A 102 3.20 4.40 -13.62
CA VAL A 102 3.45 5.84 -13.85
C VAL A 102 2.17 6.66 -14.02
N PRO A 103 1.17 6.24 -14.84
CA PRO A 103 -0.06 7.01 -15.02
C PRO A 103 -0.87 7.21 -13.73
N VAL A 104 -0.79 6.26 -12.79
CA VAL A 104 -1.46 6.36 -11.49
C VAL A 104 -0.70 7.28 -10.54
N ARG A 105 0.64 7.32 -10.63
CA ARG A 105 1.45 8.25 -9.83
C ARG A 105 1.21 9.71 -10.22
N GLY A 106 0.91 9.97 -11.50
CA GLY A 106 0.86 11.33 -12.03
C GLY A 106 2.24 11.97 -11.98
N ASP A 107 2.36 13.11 -11.31
CA ASP A 107 3.67 13.71 -11.05
C ASP A 107 4.46 12.88 -10.02
N THR A 108 5.50 12.19 -10.49
CA THR A 108 6.31 11.25 -9.69
C THR A 108 6.92 11.89 -8.44
N ALA A 109 7.42 13.13 -8.56
CA ALA A 109 8.04 13.83 -7.44
C ALA A 109 7.03 14.21 -6.36
N SER A 110 5.88 14.75 -6.75
CA SER A 110 4.77 15.08 -5.86
C SER A 110 4.19 13.83 -5.20
N PHE A 111 4.10 12.72 -5.93
CA PHE A 111 3.62 11.45 -5.40
C PHE A 111 4.51 10.94 -4.27
N TYR A 112 5.82 10.83 -4.49
CA TYR A 112 6.73 10.31 -3.46
C TYR A 112 6.90 11.28 -2.30
N THR A 113 6.91 12.59 -2.57
CA THR A 113 6.89 13.62 -1.51
C THR A 113 5.66 13.47 -0.62
N LYS A 114 4.48 13.28 -1.21
CA LYS A 114 3.24 13.05 -0.47
C LYS A 114 3.26 11.72 0.29
N PHE A 115 3.80 10.66 -0.30
CA PHE A 115 3.96 9.36 0.34
C PHE A 115 4.79 9.48 1.63
N PHE A 116 6.01 10.02 1.52
CA PHE A 116 6.90 10.14 2.69
C PHE A 116 6.44 11.18 3.69
N SER A 117 5.83 12.29 3.25
CA SER A 117 5.25 13.28 4.16
C SER A 117 4.14 12.67 5.03
N ASN A 118 3.20 11.91 4.45
CA ASN A 118 2.18 11.22 5.25
C ASN A 118 2.82 10.17 6.17
N MET A 119 3.84 9.45 5.71
CA MET A 119 4.52 8.44 6.52
C MET A 119 5.25 9.05 7.73
N ARG A 120 5.91 10.21 7.56
CA ARG A 120 6.51 10.98 8.67
C ARG A 120 5.45 11.43 9.67
N GLN A 121 4.32 11.93 9.20
CA GLN A 121 3.19 12.27 10.07
C GLN A 121 2.66 11.03 10.84
N GLY A 122 2.66 9.86 10.21
CA GLY A 122 2.34 8.57 10.82
C GLY A 122 3.31 8.17 11.93
N LEU A 123 4.61 8.37 11.74
CA LEU A 123 5.63 8.10 12.75
C LEU A 123 5.44 8.94 14.02
N SER A 124 4.87 10.15 13.90
CA SER A 124 4.54 11.01 15.04
C SER A 124 3.24 10.64 15.75
N GLN A 125 2.49 9.62 15.30
CA GLN A 125 1.25 9.20 15.97
C GLN A 125 1.54 8.42 17.25
N LYS A 126 0.72 8.66 18.28
CA LYS A 126 0.80 7.99 19.60
C LYS A 126 0.85 6.47 19.49
N CYS A 127 -0.01 5.89 18.65
CA CYS A 127 -0.07 4.45 18.42
C CYS A 127 1.24 3.87 17.86
N VAL A 128 2.06 4.69 17.18
CA VAL A 128 3.36 4.28 16.62
C VAL A 128 4.48 4.51 17.64
N TYR A 129 4.71 5.74 18.10
CA TYR A 129 5.89 6.03 18.91
C TYR A 129 5.84 5.43 20.33
N GLN A 130 4.65 5.08 20.85
CA GLN A 130 4.52 4.41 22.15
C GLN A 130 4.68 2.89 22.08
N SER A 131 4.67 2.30 20.87
CA SER A 131 4.83 0.86 20.67
C SER A 131 6.13 0.56 19.93
N HIS A 132 6.97 -0.29 20.53
CA HIS A 132 8.23 -0.68 19.89
C HIS A 132 8.00 -1.46 18.58
N SER A 133 6.98 -2.32 18.52
CA SER A 133 6.65 -3.09 17.31
C SER A 133 6.23 -2.18 16.16
N GLU A 134 5.31 -1.25 16.44
CA GLU A 134 4.75 -0.34 15.44
C GLU A 134 5.81 0.63 14.94
N SER A 135 6.60 1.22 15.86
CA SER A 135 7.69 2.12 15.53
C SER A 135 8.76 1.44 14.66
N ASN A 136 9.19 0.23 15.02
CA ASN A 136 10.21 -0.50 14.25
C ASN A 136 9.69 -0.86 12.84
N ALA A 137 8.46 -1.36 12.73
CA ALA A 137 7.87 -1.66 11.43
C ALA A 137 7.74 -0.42 10.56
N ALA A 138 7.33 0.71 11.14
CA ALA A 138 7.20 1.96 10.44
C ALA A 138 8.54 2.50 9.93
N ALA A 139 9.56 2.53 10.78
CA ALA A 139 10.91 2.96 10.41
C ALA A 139 11.54 2.05 9.35
N LYS A 140 11.40 0.73 9.49
CA LYS A 140 11.91 -0.24 8.53
C LYS A 140 11.27 -0.04 7.15
N CYS A 141 9.95 0.05 7.10
CA CYS A 141 9.24 0.30 5.84
C CYS A 141 9.64 1.64 5.21
N TYR A 142 9.85 2.69 6.01
CA TYR A 142 10.29 3.99 5.51
C TYR A 142 11.62 3.85 4.76
N LEU A 143 12.61 3.23 5.40
CA LEU A 143 13.94 3.02 4.84
C LEU A 143 13.92 2.10 3.61
N GLU A 144 13.12 1.03 3.65
CA GLU A 144 12.96 0.14 2.51
C GLU A 144 12.39 0.88 1.32
N CYS A 145 11.27 1.61 1.48
CA CYS A 145 10.63 2.42 0.44
C CYS A 145 11.59 3.45 -0.14
N LEU A 146 12.33 4.15 0.72
CA LEU A 146 13.31 5.15 0.29
C LEU A 146 14.41 4.52 -0.56
N ARG A 147 14.99 3.41 -0.09
CA ARG A 147 16.03 2.67 -0.82
C ARG A 147 15.53 2.18 -2.18
N TYR A 148 14.33 1.64 -2.25
CA TYR A 148 13.73 1.17 -3.51
C TYR A 148 13.57 2.31 -4.52
N ILE A 149 13.01 3.45 -4.08
CA ILE A 149 12.77 4.60 -4.97
C ILE A 149 14.09 5.16 -5.48
N ILE A 150 15.08 5.40 -4.60
CA ILE A 150 16.40 5.93 -4.99
C ILE A 150 17.09 4.98 -5.98
N SER A 151 17.04 3.66 -5.71
CA SER A 151 17.65 2.66 -6.60
C SER A 151 16.96 2.62 -7.98
N GLY A 152 15.64 2.86 -8.03
CA GLY A 152 14.87 2.90 -9.28
C GLY A 152 14.98 4.21 -10.06
N HIS A 153 15.52 5.28 -9.46
CA HIS A 153 15.59 6.63 -10.06
C HIS A 153 17.00 7.22 -10.02
N GLN A 154 18.04 6.38 -10.14
CA GLN A 154 19.45 6.83 -10.11
C GLN A 154 19.80 7.89 -11.17
N GLY A 155 18.99 8.04 -12.23
CA GLY A 155 19.15 9.08 -13.25
C GLY A 155 18.42 10.40 -12.93
N ASP A 156 17.64 10.47 -11.85
CA ASP A 156 16.91 11.65 -11.40
C ASP A 156 17.50 12.16 -10.09
N ASP A 157 18.66 12.83 -10.21
CA ASP A 157 19.39 13.43 -9.10
C ASP A 157 18.54 14.42 -8.30
N LYS A 158 17.64 15.14 -8.98
CA LYS A 158 16.76 16.13 -8.36
C LYS A 158 15.79 15.44 -7.41
N LEU A 159 15.08 14.42 -7.89
CA LEU A 159 14.17 13.63 -7.05
C LEU A 159 14.90 12.98 -5.89
N CYS A 160 16.05 12.35 -6.15
CA CYS A 160 16.82 11.67 -5.10
C CYS A 160 17.26 12.65 -4.00
N ARG A 161 17.73 13.84 -4.36
CA ARG A 161 18.10 14.89 -3.40
C ARG A 161 16.88 15.40 -2.63
N GLU A 162 15.76 15.66 -3.32
CA GLU A 162 14.52 16.08 -2.66
C GLU A 162 14.07 15.06 -1.61
N LEU A 163 14.12 13.76 -1.91
CA LEU A 163 13.71 12.72 -0.97
C LEU A 163 14.68 12.55 0.22
N LEU A 164 15.98 12.78 0.02
CA LEU A 164 16.99 12.68 1.07
C LEU A 164 17.02 13.92 2.00
N HIS A 165 16.67 15.09 1.48
CA HIS A 165 16.73 16.36 2.20
C HIS A 165 15.36 16.82 2.73
N GLN A 166 14.33 15.97 2.68
CA GLN A 166 13.05 16.24 3.34
C GLN A 166 13.19 16.07 4.86
N GLU A 167 13.64 17.13 5.53
CA GLU A 167 13.49 17.33 6.99
C GLU A 167 12.05 17.71 7.35
#